data_AF-A0A182TCY8-F1
#
_entry.id   AF-A0A182TCY8-F1
#
_cell.length_a   1.000
_cell.length_b   1.000
_cell.length_c   1.000
_cell.angle_alpha   90.00
_cell.angle_beta   90.00
_cell.angle_gamma   90.00
#
_symmetry.space_group_name_H-M   'P 1'
#
loop_
_entity.id
_entity.type
_entity.pdbx_description
1 polymer ?
#
loop_
_entity_poly.entity_id
_entity_poly.type
_entity_poly.pdbx_seq_one_letter_code
_entity_poly.pdbx_strand_id
1 'polypeptide(L)'
;MHIIGITCTAEDGTQQTILVQPSTSLLNVTARGILPWFFSQDVPLFGVIAENSVAVRVKTPTDPFRHLRHTKSAAFDGKGFTLRRSVRHGGIIRIDGALKIPIEEFCLLCPGLFYGTAKYPNLNLLLSQRRFRQQIVSPAMLWAVLSNCLLCRQYSNRQRTQDDFKLEMRRKYLATQLKDFRPMIAELEERLKETVKYDQLKKMLQQTIATVHSRQVQRYMDQGNQLKRLLQSVSNDKEQLLAERMVHDTDTAMAMVREIVAAKVDVTCNELENMLDQLQAELVQLSMQLEVQQTNEAKLGELNEYVKEIEHIFNRLDATDSIEFEMQIAQCAVANNQSLVLFSKLSDEHDKQLYIR
;
A
#
# COMPACT_ATOMS: atom_id res chain seq x y z
N MET A 1 82.63 -32.92 -13.69
CA MET A 1 81.44 -33.77 -13.45
C MET A 1 80.47 -33.00 -12.56
N HIS A 2 79.30 -32.61 -13.09
CA HIS A 2 78.29 -31.86 -12.33
C HIS A 2 77.24 -32.83 -11.82
N ILE A 3 76.93 -32.77 -10.52
CA ILE A 3 75.95 -33.63 -9.86
C ILE A 3 74.79 -32.74 -9.42
N ILE A 4 73.58 -33.00 -9.93
CA ILE A 4 72.35 -32.32 -9.48
C ILE A 4 71.69 -33.21 -8.43
N GLY A 5 71.49 -32.74 -7.22
CA GLY A 5 70.74 -33.51 -6.20
C GLY A 5 69.26 -33.14 -6.23
N ILE A 6 68.36 -34.07 -6.54
CA ILE A 6 66.91 -33.90 -6.33
C ILE A 6 66.56 -34.60 -5.02
N THR A 7 66.22 -33.85 -3.99
CA THR A 7 65.76 -34.43 -2.71
C THR A 7 64.25 -34.44 -2.67
N CYS A 8 63.67 -35.63 -2.54
CA CYS A 8 62.26 -35.88 -2.29
C CYS A 8 62.13 -36.53 -0.91
N THR A 9 61.01 -36.33 -0.23
CA THR A 9 60.72 -37.05 1.02
C THR A 9 59.67 -38.10 0.69
N ALA A 10 59.96 -39.36 1.00
CA ALA A 10 59.05 -40.49 0.74
C ALA A 10 57.87 -40.47 1.73
N GLU A 11 56.86 -41.31 1.47
CA GLU A 11 55.62 -41.38 2.28
C GLU A 11 55.88 -41.77 3.74
N ASP A 12 57.00 -42.43 4.03
CA ASP A 12 57.46 -42.81 5.36
C ASP A 12 58.28 -41.71 6.08
N GLY A 13 58.39 -40.52 5.48
CA GLY A 13 59.14 -39.39 6.03
C GLY A 13 60.65 -39.44 5.79
N THR A 14 61.17 -40.46 5.12
CA THR A 14 62.61 -40.54 4.79
C THR A 14 62.98 -39.58 3.66
N GLN A 15 64.09 -38.84 3.81
CA GLN A 15 64.59 -37.96 2.77
C GLN A 15 65.45 -38.74 1.76
N GLN A 16 64.91 -38.97 0.58
CA GLN A 16 65.62 -39.59 -0.53
C GLN A 16 66.27 -38.49 -1.38
N THR A 17 67.61 -38.39 -1.31
CA THR A 17 68.39 -37.50 -2.18
C THR A 17 68.83 -38.26 -3.43
N ILE A 18 68.15 -38.05 -4.54
CA ILE A 18 68.56 -38.57 -5.86
C ILE A 18 69.71 -37.70 -6.35
N LEU A 19 70.93 -38.19 -6.19
CA LEU A 19 72.12 -37.58 -6.78
C LEU A 19 72.15 -37.90 -8.27
N VAL A 20 71.68 -36.97 -9.08
CA VAL A 20 71.71 -37.05 -10.53
C VAL A 20 73.14 -36.76 -11.02
N GLN A 21 73.95 -37.81 -11.03
CA GLN A 21 75.18 -37.91 -11.81
C GLN A 21 74.86 -38.08 -13.31
N PRO A 22 75.82 -37.85 -14.24
CA PRO A 22 75.61 -38.05 -15.68
C PRO A 22 75.03 -39.42 -16.06
N SER A 23 75.22 -40.44 -15.21
CA SER A 23 74.81 -41.83 -15.39
C SER A 23 73.49 -42.22 -14.70
N THR A 24 72.89 -41.34 -13.87
CA THR A 24 71.56 -41.58 -13.29
C THR A 24 70.50 -40.97 -14.18
N SER A 25 69.81 -41.82 -14.91
CA SER A 25 68.85 -41.38 -15.91
C SER A 25 67.71 -40.56 -15.30
N LEU A 26 67.38 -39.44 -15.94
CA LEU A 26 66.07 -38.77 -15.79
C LEU A 26 64.92 -39.66 -16.29
N LEU A 27 65.08 -40.98 -16.41
CA LEU A 27 64.04 -41.92 -16.85
C LEU A 27 63.12 -42.32 -15.70
N ASN A 28 63.40 -41.93 -14.45
CA ASN A 28 62.44 -42.10 -13.37
C ASN A 28 61.19 -41.22 -13.65
N VAL A 29 60.05 -41.88 -13.86
CA VAL A 29 58.76 -41.26 -14.23
C VAL A 29 58.37 -40.16 -13.23
N THR A 30 58.66 -40.37 -11.96
CA THR A 30 58.38 -39.43 -10.87
C THR A 30 59.18 -38.13 -11.04
N ALA A 31 60.48 -38.21 -11.36
CA ALA A 31 61.32 -37.02 -11.57
C ALA A 31 60.90 -36.21 -12.82
N ARG A 32 60.42 -36.88 -13.88
CA ARG A 32 59.87 -36.23 -15.09
C ARG A 32 58.56 -35.51 -14.86
N GLY A 33 57.79 -35.89 -13.84
CA GLY A 33 56.59 -35.16 -13.40
C GLY A 33 56.93 -33.94 -12.54
N ILE A 34 57.94 -34.07 -11.67
CA ILE A 34 58.27 -33.07 -10.64
C ILE A 34 58.98 -31.83 -11.23
N LEU A 35 59.92 -32.01 -12.16
CA LEU A 35 60.75 -30.91 -12.66
C LEU A 35 60.00 -29.83 -13.45
N PRO A 36 59.06 -30.17 -14.36
CA PRO A 36 58.23 -29.16 -15.02
C PRO A 36 57.39 -28.35 -14.01
N TRP A 37 56.83 -29.03 -13.01
CA TRP A 37 56.09 -28.38 -11.94
C TRP A 37 56.99 -27.44 -11.13
N PHE A 38 58.20 -27.88 -10.76
CA PHE A 38 59.10 -27.10 -9.91
C PHE A 38 59.37 -25.70 -10.43
N PHE A 39 59.37 -25.50 -11.75
CA PHE A 39 59.59 -24.20 -12.38
C PHE A 39 58.33 -23.58 -13.00
N SER A 40 57.17 -24.26 -13.02
CA SER A 40 55.92 -23.69 -13.53
C SER A 40 55.29 -22.71 -12.53
N GLN A 41 54.52 -21.74 -13.02
CA GLN A 41 53.72 -20.87 -12.15
C GLN A 41 52.53 -21.64 -11.51
N ASP A 42 52.14 -22.77 -12.11
CA ASP A 42 51.02 -23.59 -11.64
C ASP A 42 51.27 -24.29 -10.29
N VAL A 43 50.22 -24.38 -9.48
CA VAL A 43 50.13 -25.20 -8.25
C VAL A 43 49.98 -26.68 -8.68
N PRO A 44 50.65 -27.66 -8.03
CA PRO A 44 50.65 -29.02 -8.56
C PRO A 44 49.25 -29.65 -8.51
N LEU A 45 48.91 -30.41 -9.55
CA LEU A 45 47.79 -31.36 -9.50
C LEU A 45 48.19 -32.51 -8.57
N PHE A 46 47.38 -32.74 -7.53
CA PHE A 46 47.63 -33.67 -6.42
C PHE A 46 47.86 -35.12 -6.89
N GLY A 47 48.71 -35.85 -6.15
CA GLY A 47 48.74 -37.33 -6.21
C GLY A 47 50.11 -38.02 -6.25
N VAL A 48 51.24 -37.30 -6.39
CA VAL A 48 52.57 -37.94 -6.54
C VAL A 48 53.59 -37.52 -5.45
N ILE A 49 53.30 -36.48 -4.67
CA ILE A 49 54.23 -35.96 -3.66
C ILE A 49 53.44 -35.79 -2.36
N ALA A 50 53.50 -36.80 -1.48
CA ALA A 50 52.97 -36.70 -0.14
C ALA A 50 53.74 -35.60 0.63
N GLU A 51 53.07 -34.45 0.80
CA GLU A 51 53.38 -33.32 1.68
C GLU A 51 54.72 -32.58 1.59
N ASN A 52 55.68 -33.00 0.77
CA ASN A 52 57.06 -32.53 0.96
C ASN A 52 57.64 -31.64 -0.13
N SER A 53 58.45 -30.66 0.31
CA SER A 53 59.15 -29.72 -0.57
C SER A 53 60.16 -30.42 -1.47
N VAL A 54 60.25 -29.98 -2.72
CA VAL A 54 61.27 -30.44 -3.66
C VAL A 54 62.49 -29.54 -3.51
N ALA A 55 63.67 -30.14 -3.42
CA ALA A 55 64.94 -29.41 -3.42
C ALA A 55 65.82 -29.85 -4.59
N VAL A 56 66.26 -28.89 -5.39
CA VAL A 56 67.21 -29.07 -6.49
C VAL A 56 68.53 -28.43 -6.08
N ARG A 57 69.52 -29.26 -5.76
CA ARG A 57 70.88 -28.80 -5.46
C ARG A 57 71.71 -28.77 -6.73
N VAL A 58 72.29 -27.61 -6.98
CA VAL A 58 73.10 -27.29 -8.15
C VAL A 58 74.53 -27.03 -7.70
N LYS A 59 75.49 -27.81 -8.20
CA LYS A 59 76.92 -27.58 -7.95
C LYS A 59 77.50 -26.60 -8.98
N THR A 60 77.87 -25.42 -8.52
CA THR A 60 78.53 -24.37 -9.32
C THR A 60 79.65 -23.73 -8.51
N PRO A 61 80.80 -23.38 -9.12
CA PRO A 61 81.88 -22.68 -8.43
C PRO A 61 81.59 -21.19 -8.21
N THR A 62 80.62 -20.62 -8.91
CA THR A 62 80.23 -19.20 -8.82
C THR A 62 78.77 -19.06 -8.40
N ASP A 63 78.47 -18.00 -7.64
CA ASP A 63 77.11 -17.69 -7.19
C ASP A 63 76.35 -16.85 -8.24
N PRO A 64 75.37 -17.43 -8.96
CA PRO A 64 74.60 -16.68 -9.95
C PRO A 64 73.64 -15.68 -9.29
N PHE A 65 73.31 -15.85 -8.02
CA PHE A 65 72.37 -14.99 -7.29
C PHE A 65 73.05 -13.99 -6.37
N ARG A 66 74.37 -13.77 -6.54
CA ARG A 66 75.16 -12.84 -5.71
C ARG A 66 74.52 -11.46 -5.57
N HIS A 67 73.91 -10.97 -6.64
CA HIS A 67 73.25 -9.67 -6.69
C HIS A 67 71.93 -9.59 -5.89
N LEU A 68 71.35 -10.75 -5.54
CA LEU A 68 70.12 -10.85 -4.75
C LEU A 68 70.39 -11.19 -3.29
N ARG A 69 71.59 -11.69 -2.96
CA ARG A 69 71.98 -11.95 -1.56
C ARG A 69 72.23 -10.63 -0.84
N HIS A 70 71.26 -10.20 -0.04
CA HIS A 70 71.45 -9.09 0.90
C HIS A 70 72.46 -9.45 2.00
N THR A 71 73.05 -8.45 2.66
CA THR A 71 74.10 -8.57 3.70
C THR A 71 73.80 -9.52 4.87
N LYS A 72 72.53 -9.90 5.10
CA LYS A 72 72.10 -10.84 6.13
C LYS A 72 71.94 -12.30 5.64
N SER A 73 72.20 -12.58 4.37
CA SER A 73 72.09 -13.94 3.79
C SER A 73 73.38 -14.73 4.04
N ALA A 74 73.26 -16.05 4.22
CA ALA A 74 74.43 -16.91 4.32
C ALA A 74 75.32 -16.76 3.06
N ALA A 75 76.63 -16.61 3.29
CA ALA A 75 77.61 -16.51 2.23
C ALA A 75 77.60 -17.79 1.38
N PHE A 76 77.78 -17.63 0.07
CA PHE A 76 77.84 -18.75 -0.86
C PHE A 76 79.00 -19.67 -0.52
N ASP A 77 78.72 -20.96 -0.33
CA ASP A 77 79.68 -21.95 0.17
C ASP A 77 80.72 -22.43 -0.87
N GLY A 78 80.65 -21.90 -2.10
CA GLY A 78 81.53 -22.28 -3.22
C GLY A 78 81.26 -23.70 -3.77
N LYS A 79 80.36 -24.45 -3.16
CA LYS A 79 80.02 -25.84 -3.51
C LYS A 79 78.74 -25.93 -4.32
N GLY A 80 77.93 -24.87 -4.32
CA GLY A 80 76.71 -24.77 -5.10
C GLY A 80 75.58 -24.09 -4.34
N PHE A 81 74.39 -24.09 -4.93
CA PHE A 81 73.18 -23.57 -4.27
C PHE A 81 72.05 -24.58 -4.36
N THR A 82 71.08 -24.49 -3.45
CA THR A 82 69.91 -25.36 -3.40
C THR A 82 68.65 -24.54 -3.62
N LEU A 83 67.94 -24.80 -4.72
CA LEU A 83 66.59 -24.28 -4.94
C LEU A 83 65.59 -25.21 -4.26
N ARG A 84 64.72 -24.69 -3.41
CA ARG A 84 63.69 -25.46 -2.72
C ARG A 84 62.33 -24.82 -2.93
N ARG A 85 61.36 -25.62 -3.35
CA ARG A 85 59.97 -25.20 -3.53
C ARG A 85 59.06 -26.14 -2.76
N SER A 86 58.19 -25.59 -1.94
CA SER A 86 57.22 -26.36 -1.14
C SER A 86 55.88 -26.38 -1.85
N VAL A 87 55.16 -27.50 -1.79
CA VAL A 87 53.79 -27.61 -2.30
C VAL A 87 52.84 -26.65 -1.54
N ARG A 88 52.99 -26.54 -0.20
CA ARG A 88 52.18 -25.63 0.64
C ARG A 88 52.44 -24.14 0.37
N HIS A 89 53.62 -23.80 -0.16
CA HIS A 89 54.00 -22.44 -0.54
C HIS A 89 54.48 -22.42 -2.00
N GLY A 90 53.64 -22.95 -2.90
CA GLY A 90 53.95 -23.11 -4.32
C GLY A 90 54.33 -21.80 -5.01
N GLY A 91 53.92 -20.64 -4.49
CA GLY A 91 54.28 -19.34 -5.05
C GLY A 91 55.72 -18.87 -4.76
N ILE A 92 56.55 -19.61 -4.01
CA ILE A 92 57.87 -19.12 -3.58
C ILE A 92 58.97 -20.17 -3.81
N ILE A 93 60.05 -19.77 -4.47
CA ILE A 93 61.29 -20.53 -4.56
C ILE A 93 62.27 -20.01 -3.50
N ARG A 94 62.76 -20.91 -2.66
CA ARG A 94 63.79 -20.63 -1.65
C ARG A 94 65.16 -21.02 -2.16
N ILE A 95 66.14 -20.14 -2.07
CA ILE A 95 67.54 -20.42 -2.42
C ILE A 95 68.34 -20.54 -1.11
N ASP A 96 68.98 -21.70 -0.93
CA ASP A 96 69.72 -22.08 0.28
C ASP A 96 68.92 -21.92 1.58
N GLY A 97 67.60 -21.95 1.50
CA GLY A 97 66.68 -21.76 2.62
C GLY A 97 66.51 -20.31 3.11
N ALA A 98 67.47 -19.42 2.83
CA ALA A 98 67.47 -18.05 3.32
C ALA A 98 66.76 -17.07 2.37
N LEU A 99 67.05 -17.15 1.07
CA LEU A 99 66.58 -16.18 0.09
C LEU A 99 65.25 -16.65 -0.49
N LYS A 100 64.19 -15.84 -0.38
CA LYS A 100 62.83 -16.17 -0.82
C LYS A 100 62.48 -15.30 -2.01
N ILE A 101 62.25 -15.89 -3.17
CA ILE A 101 61.81 -15.17 -4.38
C ILE A 101 60.42 -15.69 -4.78
N PRO A 102 59.43 -14.81 -4.97
CA PRO A 102 58.16 -15.16 -5.61
C PRO A 102 58.39 -15.85 -6.95
N ILE A 103 57.60 -16.87 -7.30
CA ILE A 103 57.80 -17.64 -8.53
C ILE A 103 57.76 -16.73 -9.76
N GLU A 104 56.87 -15.74 -9.78
CA GLU A 104 56.72 -14.75 -10.85
C GLU A 104 58.02 -13.95 -11.05
N GLU A 105 58.60 -13.44 -9.97
CA GLU A 105 59.89 -12.73 -10.00
C GLU A 105 61.05 -13.65 -10.40
N PHE A 106 61.04 -14.89 -9.93
CA PHE A 106 62.05 -15.88 -10.33
C PHE A 106 62.01 -16.16 -11.84
N CYS A 107 60.81 -16.18 -12.44
CA CYS A 107 60.63 -16.34 -13.88
C CYS A 107 61.24 -15.18 -14.67
N LEU A 108 61.06 -13.95 -14.19
CA LEU A 108 61.66 -12.74 -14.78
C LEU A 108 63.19 -12.74 -14.68
N LEU A 109 63.74 -13.28 -13.60
CA LEU A 109 65.19 -13.39 -13.39
C LEU A 109 65.84 -14.50 -14.24
N CYS A 110 65.05 -15.47 -14.71
CA CYS A 110 65.53 -16.63 -15.48
C CYS A 110 64.75 -16.81 -16.80
N PRO A 111 64.72 -15.81 -17.70
CA PRO A 111 63.85 -15.81 -18.88
C PRO A 111 64.18 -16.96 -19.86
N GLY A 112 65.42 -17.45 -19.84
CA GLY A 112 65.87 -18.56 -20.69
C GLY A 112 65.15 -19.88 -20.44
N LEU A 113 64.44 -20.04 -19.32
CA LEU A 113 63.62 -21.22 -19.04
C LEU A 113 62.23 -21.18 -19.72
N PHE A 114 61.74 -19.98 -20.05
CA PHE A 114 60.43 -19.75 -20.68
C PHE A 114 60.53 -19.57 -22.19
N TYR A 115 61.60 -18.89 -22.64
CA TYR A 115 61.78 -18.47 -24.03
C TYR A 115 62.98 -19.15 -24.72
N GLY A 116 63.60 -20.12 -24.06
CA GLY A 116 64.82 -20.78 -24.53
C GLY A 116 66.09 -19.94 -24.36
N THR A 117 67.24 -20.55 -24.64
CA THR A 117 68.56 -19.92 -24.50
C THR A 117 69.19 -19.66 -25.87
N ALA A 118 70.26 -18.85 -25.93
CA ALA A 118 70.96 -18.59 -27.20
C ALA A 118 71.48 -19.87 -27.89
N LYS A 119 71.88 -20.88 -27.11
CA LYS A 119 72.30 -22.20 -27.61
C LYS A 119 71.11 -23.11 -27.96
N TYR A 120 69.94 -22.82 -27.40
CA TYR A 120 68.76 -23.67 -27.51
C TYR A 120 67.48 -22.80 -27.56
N PRO A 121 67.23 -22.11 -28.69
CA PRO A 121 66.21 -21.05 -28.78
C PRO A 121 64.77 -21.56 -28.73
N ASN A 122 64.54 -22.85 -28.99
CA ASN A 122 63.21 -23.46 -28.98
C ASN A 122 62.86 -24.13 -27.64
N LEU A 123 63.68 -23.91 -26.60
CA LEU A 123 63.47 -24.45 -25.26
C LEU A 123 62.42 -23.64 -24.49
N ASN A 124 61.19 -23.68 -24.97
CA ASN A 124 60.02 -23.21 -24.22
C ASN A 124 59.60 -24.28 -23.20
N LEU A 125 60.53 -24.60 -22.31
CA LEU A 125 60.49 -25.78 -21.45
C LEU A 125 59.29 -25.77 -20.50
N LEU A 126 58.87 -24.59 -20.06
CA LEU A 126 57.79 -24.44 -19.07
C LEU A 126 56.45 -24.04 -19.68
N LEU A 127 56.42 -23.72 -20.99
CA LEU A 127 55.18 -23.47 -21.72
C LEU A 127 54.51 -24.77 -22.19
N SER A 128 55.22 -25.90 -22.15
CA SER A 128 54.65 -27.22 -22.45
C SER A 128 55.44 -28.34 -21.77
N GLN A 129 54.81 -29.02 -20.80
CA GLN A 129 55.39 -30.21 -20.14
C GLN A 129 55.80 -31.30 -21.15
N ARG A 130 55.07 -31.41 -22.28
CA ARG A 130 55.40 -32.33 -23.37
C ARG A 130 56.75 -31.97 -24.02
N ARG A 131 57.00 -30.69 -24.30
CA ARG A 131 58.28 -30.21 -24.85
C ARG A 131 59.41 -30.38 -23.85
N PHE A 132 59.16 -30.16 -22.56
CA PHE A 132 60.13 -30.44 -21.50
C PHE A 132 60.62 -31.89 -21.55
N ARG A 133 59.68 -32.85 -21.59
CA ARG A 133 60.00 -34.29 -21.63
C ARG A 133 60.74 -34.71 -22.90
N GLN A 134 60.47 -34.05 -24.03
CA GLN A 134 61.14 -34.34 -25.30
C GLN A 134 62.57 -33.79 -25.37
N GLN A 135 62.81 -32.61 -24.79
CA GLN A 135 64.08 -31.88 -24.94
C GLN A 135 65.06 -32.15 -23.80
N ILE A 136 64.55 -32.38 -22.57
CA ILE A 136 65.37 -32.70 -21.40
C ILE A 136 65.46 -34.23 -21.25
N VAL A 137 66.26 -34.83 -22.12
CA VAL A 137 66.46 -36.29 -22.16
C VAL A 137 67.51 -36.80 -21.18
N SER A 138 68.39 -35.92 -20.69
CA SER A 138 69.45 -36.27 -19.77
C SER A 138 69.70 -35.19 -18.69
N PRO A 139 70.23 -35.58 -17.52
CA PRO A 139 70.61 -34.64 -16.47
C PRO A 139 71.61 -33.58 -16.92
N ALA A 140 72.56 -33.99 -17.77
CA ALA A 140 73.56 -33.11 -18.32
C ALA A 140 72.94 -32.03 -19.21
N MET A 141 71.90 -32.37 -19.97
CA MET A 141 71.16 -31.42 -20.80
C MET A 141 70.36 -30.43 -19.93
N LEU A 142 69.66 -30.94 -18.90
CA LEU A 142 68.96 -30.07 -17.93
C LEU A 142 69.93 -29.08 -17.28
N TRP A 143 71.10 -29.57 -16.87
CA TRP A 143 72.12 -28.74 -16.27
C TRP A 143 72.69 -27.71 -17.25
N ALA A 144 73.04 -28.11 -18.47
CA ALA A 144 73.56 -27.21 -19.49
C ALA A 144 72.58 -26.06 -19.76
N VAL A 145 71.29 -26.36 -19.80
CA VAL A 145 70.23 -25.35 -19.98
C VAL A 145 70.11 -24.44 -18.76
N LEU A 146 69.97 -25.00 -17.55
CA LEU A 146 69.89 -24.21 -16.31
C LEU A 146 71.13 -23.33 -16.11
N SER A 147 72.32 -23.88 -16.35
CA SER A 147 73.58 -23.16 -16.29
C SER A 147 73.62 -22.02 -17.32
N ASN A 148 73.13 -22.21 -18.54
CA ASN A 148 73.05 -21.14 -19.55
C ASN A 148 72.03 -20.06 -19.16
N CYS A 149 70.91 -20.43 -18.54
CA CYS A 149 69.91 -19.49 -18.04
C CYS A 149 70.45 -18.65 -16.88
N LEU A 150 71.15 -19.28 -15.93
CA LEU A 150 71.65 -18.67 -14.70
C LEU A 150 72.96 -17.89 -14.89
N LEU A 151 73.82 -18.31 -15.84
CA LEU A 151 75.05 -17.61 -16.20
C LEU A 151 74.83 -16.55 -17.29
N CYS A 152 73.68 -15.86 -17.26
CA CYS A 152 73.21 -14.93 -18.28
C CYS A 152 74.07 -13.66 -18.52
N ARG A 153 75.40 -13.73 -18.42
CA ARG A 153 76.32 -12.79 -19.09
C ARG A 153 76.17 -12.82 -20.62
N GLN A 154 75.67 -13.91 -21.20
CA GLN A 154 75.51 -14.04 -22.66
C GLN A 154 74.21 -13.41 -23.22
N TYR A 155 73.24 -13.08 -22.37
CA TYR A 155 72.05 -12.29 -22.78
C TYR A 155 72.40 -10.80 -22.96
N SER A 156 73.36 -10.30 -22.17
CA SER A 156 73.93 -8.94 -22.32
C SER A 156 74.62 -8.73 -23.68
N ASN A 157 75.24 -9.76 -24.27
CA ASN A 157 75.93 -9.61 -25.57
C ASN A 157 74.97 -9.54 -26.77
N ARG A 158 73.74 -10.07 -26.66
CA ARG A 158 72.68 -9.87 -27.67
C ARG A 158 71.78 -8.66 -27.39
N GLN A 159 72.01 -7.91 -26.30
CA GLN A 159 71.53 -6.53 -26.19
C GLN A 159 72.34 -5.53 -27.03
N ARG A 160 73.42 -5.95 -27.70
CA ARG A 160 74.14 -5.06 -28.63
C ARG A 160 73.30 -4.65 -29.85
N THR A 161 72.32 -5.45 -30.28
CA THR A 161 71.28 -5.01 -31.24
C THR A 161 70.24 -4.07 -30.61
N GLN A 162 70.18 -4.01 -29.28
CA GLN A 162 69.44 -3.00 -28.51
C GLN A 162 70.22 -1.68 -28.37
N ASP A 163 71.54 -1.68 -28.61
CA ASP A 163 72.33 -0.44 -28.67
C ASP A 163 72.07 0.34 -29.96
N ASP A 164 71.76 -0.31 -31.07
CA ASP A 164 71.29 0.36 -32.30
C ASP A 164 69.89 0.98 -32.12
N PHE A 165 68.98 0.26 -31.47
CA PHE A 165 67.67 0.79 -31.08
C PHE A 165 67.79 1.92 -30.05
N LYS A 166 68.72 1.81 -29.08
CA LYS A 166 69.03 2.90 -28.14
C LYS A 166 69.67 4.08 -28.86
N LEU A 167 70.50 3.90 -29.87
CA LEU A 167 71.10 4.99 -30.64
C LEU A 167 70.03 5.72 -31.48
N GLU A 168 69.10 4.98 -32.09
CA GLU A 168 67.94 5.53 -32.79
C GLU A 168 66.97 6.24 -31.83
N MET A 169 66.66 5.63 -30.68
CA MET A 169 65.85 6.25 -29.64
C MET A 169 66.55 7.43 -28.99
N ARG A 170 67.90 7.46 -28.92
CA ARG A 170 68.68 8.60 -28.43
C ARG A 170 68.71 9.74 -29.45
N ARG A 171 68.74 9.44 -30.76
CA ARG A 171 68.52 10.43 -31.83
C ARG A 171 67.09 11.00 -31.81
N LYS A 172 66.07 10.15 -31.65
CA LYS A 172 64.67 10.58 -31.49
C LYS A 172 64.46 11.37 -30.19
N TYR A 173 65.08 10.94 -29.10
CA TYR A 173 65.07 11.62 -27.79
C TYR A 173 65.72 13.00 -27.85
N LEU A 174 66.89 13.13 -28.48
CA LEU A 174 67.56 14.42 -28.71
C LEU A 174 66.76 15.32 -29.66
N ALA A 175 66.13 14.76 -30.69
CA ALA A 175 65.22 15.51 -31.57
C ALA A 175 63.95 15.99 -30.83
N THR A 176 63.43 15.22 -29.87
CA THR A 176 62.37 15.69 -28.95
C THR A 176 62.88 16.67 -27.91
N GLN A 177 64.10 16.55 -27.39
CA GLN A 177 64.68 17.55 -26.47
C GLN A 177 64.93 18.91 -27.13
N LEU A 178 65.15 18.93 -28.45
CA LEU A 178 65.27 20.15 -29.26
C LEU A 178 63.91 20.74 -29.69
N LYS A 179 62.81 20.04 -29.43
CA LYS A 179 61.46 20.52 -29.73
C LYS A 179 60.98 21.36 -28.54
N ASP A 180 60.72 22.64 -28.76
CA ASP A 180 60.20 23.49 -27.68
C ASP A 180 58.76 23.07 -27.36
N PHE A 181 58.58 22.40 -26.23
CA PHE A 181 57.27 21.95 -25.74
C PHE A 181 56.50 23.05 -25.00
N ARG A 182 57.11 24.21 -24.74
CA ARG A 182 56.44 25.37 -24.09
C ARG A 182 55.13 25.79 -24.77
N PRO A 183 54.99 25.89 -26.10
CA PRO A 183 53.71 26.20 -26.73
C PRO A 183 52.64 25.13 -26.50
N MET A 184 53.02 23.85 -26.51
CA MET A 184 52.06 22.75 -26.27
C MET A 184 51.66 22.65 -24.79
N ILE A 185 52.60 22.94 -23.87
CA ILE A 185 52.30 23.06 -22.44
C ILE A 185 51.38 24.26 -22.18
N ALA A 186 51.65 25.42 -22.79
CA ALA A 186 50.80 26.60 -22.65
C ALA A 186 49.39 26.38 -23.22
N GLU A 187 49.27 25.68 -24.36
CA GLU A 187 47.97 25.28 -24.91
C GLU A 187 47.22 24.32 -23.98
N LEU A 188 47.91 23.31 -23.43
CA LEU A 188 47.31 22.38 -22.47
C LEU A 188 46.91 23.07 -21.17
N GLU A 189 47.69 24.04 -20.69
CA GLU A 189 47.37 24.86 -19.52
C GLU A 189 46.16 25.77 -19.77
N GLU A 190 46.03 26.38 -20.95
CA GLU A 190 44.84 27.14 -21.31
C GLU A 190 43.60 26.26 -21.40
N ARG A 191 43.68 25.07 -22.02
CA ARG A 191 42.58 24.10 -22.04
C ARG A 191 42.20 23.63 -20.63
N LEU A 192 43.17 23.52 -19.74
CA LEU A 192 42.93 23.15 -18.34
C LEU A 192 42.27 24.31 -17.55
N LYS A 193 42.61 25.57 -17.84
CA LYS A 193 41.90 26.74 -17.30
C LYS A 193 40.47 26.84 -17.83
N GLU A 194 40.25 26.56 -19.11
CA GLU A 194 38.92 26.54 -19.72
C GLU A 194 38.02 25.47 -19.10
N THR A 195 38.55 24.28 -18.80
CA THR A 195 37.81 23.22 -18.11
C THR A 195 37.48 23.57 -16.66
N VAL A 196 38.38 24.25 -15.94
CA VAL A 196 38.06 24.78 -14.60
C VAL A 196 36.94 25.83 -14.66
N LYS A 197 36.95 26.72 -15.66
CA LYS A 197 35.85 27.67 -15.89
C LYS A 197 34.54 26.94 -16.21
N TYR A 198 34.59 25.89 -17.01
CA TYR A 198 33.43 25.05 -17.33
C TYR A 198 32.85 24.38 -16.07
N ASP A 199 33.69 23.82 -15.20
CA ASP A 199 33.23 23.22 -13.95
C ASP A 199 32.63 24.25 -12.98
N GLN A 200 33.18 25.46 -12.93
CA GLN A 200 32.59 26.57 -12.17
C GLN A 200 31.22 26.97 -12.74
N LEU A 201 31.10 27.11 -14.06
CA LEU A 201 29.83 27.42 -14.73
C LEU A 201 28.80 26.31 -14.51
N LYS A 202 29.21 25.04 -14.56
CA LYS A 202 28.35 23.89 -14.27
C LYS A 202 27.83 23.93 -12.83
N LYS A 203 28.69 24.22 -11.85
CA LYS A 203 28.29 24.37 -10.44
C LYS A 203 27.33 25.54 -10.25
N MET A 204 27.59 26.70 -10.87
CA MET A 204 26.67 27.84 -10.83
C MET A 204 25.33 27.52 -11.46
N LEU A 205 25.32 26.83 -12.62
CA LEU A 205 24.08 26.40 -13.28
C LEU A 205 23.27 25.47 -12.37
N GLN A 206 23.91 24.49 -11.74
CA GLN A 206 23.26 23.58 -10.80
C GLN A 206 22.65 24.32 -9.60
N GLN A 207 23.35 25.32 -9.05
CA GLN A 207 22.82 26.17 -7.98
C GLN A 207 21.63 27.01 -8.43
N THR A 208 21.69 27.58 -9.64
CA THR A 208 20.57 28.35 -10.20
C THR A 208 19.36 27.47 -10.45
N ILE A 209 19.55 26.25 -10.99
CA ILE A 209 18.47 25.27 -11.19
C ILE A 209 17.82 24.90 -9.86
N ALA A 210 18.62 24.60 -8.83
CA ALA A 210 18.10 24.28 -7.50
C ALA A 210 17.30 25.44 -6.90
N THR A 211 17.78 26.67 -7.07
CA THR A 211 17.10 27.89 -6.60
C THR A 211 15.78 28.12 -7.34
N VAL A 212 15.76 27.95 -8.66
CA VAL A 212 14.54 28.07 -9.48
C VAL A 212 13.53 27.00 -9.08
N HIS A 213 13.97 25.76 -8.89
CA HIS A 213 13.09 24.66 -8.50
C HIS A 213 12.48 24.89 -7.12
N SER A 214 13.28 25.28 -6.13
CA SER A 214 12.79 25.67 -4.80
C SER A 214 11.76 26.81 -4.89
N ARG A 215 12.04 27.85 -5.69
CA ARG A 215 11.12 28.98 -5.86
C ARG A 215 9.81 28.57 -6.54
N GLN A 216 9.85 27.65 -7.49
CA GLN A 216 8.65 27.11 -8.13
C GLN A 216 7.80 26.28 -7.15
N VAL A 217 8.43 25.40 -6.37
CA VAL A 217 7.74 24.61 -5.34
C VAL A 217 7.06 25.54 -4.34
N GLN A 218 7.76 26.57 -3.86
CA GLN A 218 7.20 27.54 -2.93
C GLN A 218 6.00 28.28 -3.54
N ARG A 219 6.10 28.74 -4.80
CA ARG A 219 4.99 29.38 -5.52
C ARG A 219 3.76 28.47 -5.61
N TYR A 220 3.95 27.20 -5.95
CA TYR A 220 2.83 26.26 -6.04
C TYR A 220 2.22 25.96 -4.66
N MET A 221 3.03 25.87 -3.61
CA MET A 221 2.52 25.74 -2.23
C MET A 221 1.70 26.97 -1.82
N ASP A 222 2.18 28.18 -2.10
CA ASP A 222 1.47 29.42 -1.78
C ASP A 222 0.14 29.51 -2.55
N GLN A 223 0.14 29.18 -3.85
CA GLN A 223 -1.08 29.10 -4.67
C GLN A 223 -2.06 28.05 -4.15
N GLY A 224 -1.59 26.86 -3.77
CA GLY A 224 -2.40 25.81 -3.17
C GLY A 224 -3.03 26.26 -1.84
N ASN A 225 -2.27 26.95 -0.99
CA ASN A 225 -2.76 27.51 0.27
C ASN A 225 -3.79 28.62 0.05
N GLN A 226 -3.63 29.45 -0.99
CA GLN A 226 -4.59 30.48 -1.35
C GLN A 226 -5.90 29.87 -1.88
N LEU A 227 -5.81 28.88 -2.77
CA LEU A 227 -6.96 28.14 -3.28
C LEU A 227 -7.73 27.43 -2.16
N LYS A 228 -7.02 26.81 -1.21
CA LYS A 228 -7.65 26.17 -0.05
C LYS A 228 -8.44 27.16 0.80
N ARG A 229 -7.89 28.37 1.02
CA ARG A 229 -8.59 29.44 1.74
C ARG A 229 -9.82 29.95 1.00
N LEU A 230 -9.71 30.15 -0.32
CA LEU A 230 -10.85 30.56 -1.16
C LEU A 230 -11.95 29.49 -1.15
N LEU A 231 -11.58 28.21 -1.28
CA LEU A 231 -12.53 27.11 -1.25
C LEU A 231 -13.25 27.03 0.10
N GLN A 232 -12.53 27.24 1.20
CA GLN A 232 -13.14 27.29 2.53
C GLN A 232 -14.15 28.45 2.65
N SER A 233 -13.79 29.64 2.17
CA SER A 233 -14.70 30.80 2.15
C SER A 233 -15.97 30.49 1.37
N VAL A 234 -15.81 30.01 0.13
CA VAL A 234 -16.96 29.68 -0.74
C VAL A 234 -17.82 28.57 -0.16
N SER A 235 -17.22 27.59 0.51
CA SER A 235 -17.96 26.53 1.21
C SER A 235 -18.81 27.11 2.33
N ASN A 236 -18.24 27.97 3.16
CA ASN A 236 -18.95 28.62 4.26
C ASN A 236 -20.08 29.53 3.72
N ASP A 237 -19.81 30.32 2.68
CA ASP A 237 -20.81 31.20 2.05
C ASP A 237 -21.98 30.38 1.48
N LYS A 238 -21.67 29.22 0.87
CA LYS A 238 -22.68 28.32 0.32
C LYS A 238 -23.50 27.63 1.42
N GLU A 239 -22.87 27.20 2.51
CA GLU A 239 -23.57 26.64 3.67
C GLU A 239 -24.54 27.66 4.27
N GLN A 240 -24.10 28.91 4.41
CA GLN A 240 -24.95 29.99 4.91
C GLN A 240 -26.15 30.25 3.98
N LEU A 241 -25.92 30.35 2.66
CA LEU A 241 -27.00 30.54 1.68
C LEU A 241 -28.01 29.38 1.69
N LEU A 242 -27.54 28.14 1.87
CA LEU A 242 -28.43 26.98 1.99
C LEU A 242 -29.25 27.03 3.28
N ALA A 243 -28.65 27.43 4.41
CA ALA A 243 -29.36 27.60 5.67
C ALA A 243 -30.42 28.70 5.58
N GLU A 244 -30.09 29.86 5.02
CA GLU A 244 -31.03 30.97 4.80
C GLU A 244 -32.20 30.55 3.90
N ARG A 245 -31.92 29.80 2.82
CA ARG A 245 -32.96 29.28 1.94
C ARG A 245 -33.87 28.27 2.64
N MET A 246 -33.31 27.37 3.43
CA MET A 246 -34.11 26.42 4.21
C MET A 246 -35.03 27.11 5.21
N VAL A 247 -34.53 28.12 5.93
CA VAL A 247 -35.35 28.92 6.86
C VAL A 247 -36.49 29.60 6.10
N HIS A 248 -36.20 30.24 4.97
CA HIS A 248 -37.22 30.90 4.14
C HIS A 248 -38.29 29.93 3.61
N ASP A 249 -37.88 28.74 3.13
CA ASP A 249 -38.79 27.70 2.66
C ASP A 249 -39.66 27.16 3.80
N THR A 250 -39.11 27.02 5.01
CA THR A 250 -39.89 26.62 6.19
C THR A 250 -40.87 27.69 6.67
N ASP A 251 -40.48 28.97 6.60
CA ASP A 251 -41.34 30.09 6.99
C ASP A 251 -42.51 30.26 6.02
N THR A 252 -42.26 30.13 4.72
CA THR A 252 -43.31 30.17 3.69
C THR A 252 -44.27 28.99 3.82
N ALA A 253 -43.76 27.78 4.06
CA ALA A 253 -44.61 26.62 4.36
C ALA A 253 -45.44 26.81 5.64
N MET A 254 -44.83 27.32 6.72
CA MET A 254 -45.54 27.62 7.96
C MET A 254 -46.61 28.69 7.78
N ALA A 255 -46.37 29.73 6.98
CA ALA A 255 -47.34 30.76 6.67
C ALA A 255 -48.57 30.17 5.94
N MET A 256 -48.34 29.35 4.90
CA MET A 256 -49.43 28.64 4.21
C MET A 256 -50.22 27.73 5.15
N VAL A 257 -49.54 26.95 6.00
CA VAL A 257 -50.22 26.08 6.97
C VAL A 257 -51.06 26.90 7.95
N ARG A 258 -50.56 28.05 8.42
CA ARG A 258 -51.33 28.95 9.30
C ARG A 258 -52.58 29.48 8.61
N GLU A 259 -52.50 29.88 7.35
CA GLU A 259 -53.66 30.32 6.58
C GLU A 259 -54.69 29.20 6.40
N ILE A 260 -54.24 27.98 6.06
CA ILE A 260 -55.13 26.82 5.91
C ILE A 260 -55.81 26.49 7.24
N VAL A 261 -55.08 26.52 8.36
CA VAL A 261 -55.63 26.25 9.69
C VAL A 261 -56.63 27.34 10.07
N ALA A 262 -56.31 28.62 9.85
CA ALA A 262 -57.22 29.73 10.12
C ALA A 262 -58.52 29.60 9.31
N ALA A 263 -58.42 29.36 8.01
CA ALA A 263 -59.59 29.15 7.15
C ALA A 263 -60.42 27.94 7.60
N LYS A 264 -59.76 26.85 8.04
CA LYS A 264 -60.47 25.67 8.56
C LYS A 264 -61.21 25.97 9.86
N VAL A 265 -60.59 26.72 10.78
CA VAL A 265 -61.23 27.16 12.02
C VAL A 265 -62.44 28.04 11.69
N ASP A 266 -62.30 29.01 10.80
CA ASP A 266 -63.40 29.89 10.38
C ASP A 266 -64.58 29.11 9.77
N VAL A 267 -64.30 28.14 8.90
CA VAL A 267 -65.34 27.25 8.34
C VAL A 267 -66.06 26.49 9.44
N THR A 268 -65.33 25.89 10.39
CA THR A 268 -65.95 25.15 11.49
C THR A 268 -66.74 26.06 12.43
N CYS A 269 -66.29 27.28 12.67
CA CYS A 269 -67.05 28.27 13.45
C CYS A 269 -68.36 28.62 12.74
N ASN A 270 -68.31 28.89 11.43
CA ASN A 270 -69.52 29.18 10.64
C ASN A 270 -70.48 27.98 10.61
N GLU A 271 -69.98 26.74 10.51
CA GLU A 271 -70.81 25.52 10.59
C GLU A 271 -71.51 25.41 11.95
N LEU A 272 -70.78 25.67 13.05
CA LEU A 272 -71.35 25.67 14.40
C LEU A 272 -72.38 26.78 14.59
N GLU A 273 -72.12 27.99 14.09
CA GLU A 273 -73.08 29.11 14.12
C GLU A 273 -74.35 28.77 13.34
N ASN A 274 -74.23 28.21 12.14
CA ASN A 274 -75.39 27.77 11.35
C ASN A 274 -76.22 26.68 12.07
N MET A 275 -75.55 25.71 12.71
CA MET A 275 -76.26 24.70 13.52
C MET A 275 -76.95 25.33 14.74
N LEU A 276 -76.32 26.32 15.38
CA LEU A 276 -76.92 27.04 16.49
C LEU A 276 -78.17 27.80 16.04
N ASP A 277 -78.10 28.51 14.92
CA ASP A 277 -79.22 29.25 14.33
C ASP A 277 -80.37 28.31 13.97
N GLN A 278 -80.06 27.14 13.39
CA GLN A 278 -81.07 26.12 13.09
C GLN A 278 -81.75 25.60 14.37
N LEU A 279 -80.97 25.25 15.39
CA LEU A 279 -81.51 24.79 16.68
C LEU A 279 -82.35 25.87 17.37
N GLN A 280 -81.96 27.14 17.27
CA GLN A 280 -82.75 28.26 17.79
C GLN A 280 -84.07 28.40 17.04
N ALA A 281 -84.07 28.28 15.71
CA ALA A 281 -85.29 28.32 14.91
C ALA A 281 -86.24 27.15 15.24
N GLU A 282 -85.70 25.94 15.36
CA GLU A 282 -86.46 24.75 15.77
C GLU A 282 -87.06 24.91 17.17
N LEU A 283 -86.30 25.48 18.13
CA LEU A 283 -86.78 25.76 19.48
C LEU A 283 -87.96 26.73 19.47
N VAL A 284 -87.88 27.83 18.70
CA VAL A 284 -88.98 28.80 18.54
C VAL A 284 -90.22 28.15 17.93
N GLN A 285 -90.03 27.30 16.93
CA GLN A 285 -91.15 26.57 16.32
C GLN A 285 -91.81 25.61 17.31
N LEU A 286 -91.03 24.85 18.08
CA LEU A 286 -91.53 23.94 19.11
C LEU A 286 -92.23 24.70 20.24
N SER A 287 -91.73 25.86 20.67
CA SER A 287 -92.40 26.67 21.68
C SER A 287 -93.76 27.18 21.19
N MET A 288 -93.88 27.60 19.93
CA MET A 288 -95.17 27.97 19.34
C MET A 288 -96.13 26.78 19.28
N GLN A 289 -95.65 25.58 18.91
CA GLN A 289 -96.48 24.37 18.89
C GLN A 289 -96.99 24.01 20.29
N LEU A 290 -96.13 24.16 21.32
CA LEU A 290 -96.51 23.93 22.70
C LEU A 290 -97.63 24.88 23.16
N GLU A 291 -97.55 26.17 22.82
CA GLU A 291 -98.62 27.13 23.12
C GLU A 291 -99.95 26.74 22.46
N VAL A 292 -99.91 26.31 21.18
CA VAL A 292 -101.11 25.82 20.48
C VAL A 292 -101.65 24.55 21.16
N GLN A 293 -100.79 23.64 21.60
CA GLN A 293 -101.23 22.45 22.32
C GLN A 293 -101.88 22.80 23.67
N GLN A 294 -101.28 23.71 24.44
CA GLN A 294 -101.86 24.17 25.71
C GLN A 294 -103.23 24.82 25.53
N THR A 295 -103.40 25.62 24.47
CA THR A 295 -104.72 26.22 24.16
C THR A 295 -105.75 25.18 23.73
N ASN A 296 -105.35 24.14 23.00
CA ASN A 296 -106.23 23.03 22.66
C ASN A 296 -106.60 22.18 23.89
N GLU A 297 -105.65 21.90 24.78
CA GLU A 297 -105.90 21.21 26.05
C GLU A 297 -106.89 22.00 26.93
N ALA A 298 -106.75 23.33 27.01
CA ALA A 298 -107.70 24.19 27.71
C ALA A 298 -109.11 24.09 27.12
N LYS A 299 -109.25 24.19 25.79
CA LYS A 299 -110.55 24.01 25.09
C LYS A 299 -111.14 22.61 25.29
N LEU A 300 -110.31 21.57 25.30
CA LEU A 300 -110.75 20.21 25.62
C LEU A 300 -111.29 20.12 27.05
N GLY A 301 -110.65 20.80 28.00
CA GLY A 301 -111.14 20.96 29.36
C GLY A 301 -112.51 21.61 29.43
N GLU A 302 -112.69 22.74 28.73
CA GLU A 302 -114.00 23.43 28.62
C GLU A 302 -115.07 22.52 27.99
N LEU A 303 -114.74 21.83 26.90
CA LEU A 303 -115.66 20.89 26.25
C LEU A 303 -116.08 19.77 27.20
N ASN A 304 -115.15 19.26 28.00
CA ASN A 304 -115.43 18.20 28.96
C ASN A 304 -116.36 18.69 30.07
N GLU A 305 -116.21 19.95 30.52
CA GLU A 305 -117.16 20.59 31.43
C GLU A 305 -118.54 20.76 30.79
N TYR A 306 -118.62 21.17 29.51
CA TYR A 306 -119.90 21.22 28.80
C TYR A 306 -120.56 19.85 28.65
N VAL A 307 -119.79 18.79 28.39
CA VAL A 307 -120.32 17.42 28.33
C VAL A 307 -120.89 17.01 29.69
N LYS A 308 -120.16 17.27 30.80
CA LYS A 308 -120.69 17.02 32.15
C LYS A 308 -121.96 17.83 32.44
N GLU A 309 -122.03 19.06 31.95
CA GLU A 309 -123.23 19.91 32.10
C GLU A 309 -124.42 19.36 31.31
N ILE A 310 -124.20 18.90 30.08
CA ILE A 310 -125.21 18.21 29.27
C ILE A 310 -125.66 16.92 29.95
N GLU A 311 -124.72 16.09 30.45
CA GLU A 311 -125.04 14.89 31.23
C GLU A 311 -125.88 15.23 32.46
N HIS A 312 -125.56 16.32 33.16
CA HIS A 312 -126.34 16.80 34.29
C HIS A 312 -127.76 17.24 33.89
N ILE A 313 -127.91 17.95 32.77
CA ILE A 313 -129.22 18.33 32.21
C ILE A 313 -130.02 17.08 31.81
N PHE A 314 -129.38 16.10 31.16
CA PHE A 314 -130.03 14.86 30.73
C PHE A 314 -130.52 14.06 31.94
N ASN A 315 -129.69 13.92 32.98
CA ASN A 315 -130.08 13.29 34.24
C ASN A 315 -131.24 14.02 34.94
N ARG A 316 -131.36 15.35 34.77
CA ARG A 316 -132.51 16.12 35.26
C ARG A 316 -133.77 15.92 34.43
N LEU A 317 -133.66 15.67 33.13
CA LEU A 317 -134.79 15.33 32.25
C LEU A 317 -135.28 13.90 32.47
N ASP A 318 -134.40 12.95 32.78
CA ASP A 318 -134.83 11.61 33.23
C ASP A 318 -135.55 11.66 34.59
N ALA A 319 -135.27 12.66 35.43
CA ALA A 319 -136.00 12.87 36.69
C ALA A 319 -137.43 13.45 36.51
N THR A 320 -137.91 13.59 35.27
CA THR A 320 -139.26 14.11 34.95
C THR A 320 -140.37 13.04 35.02
N ASP A 321 -140.13 11.92 35.70
CA ASP A 321 -141.15 10.92 36.08
C ASP A 321 -142.24 11.48 37.03
N SER A 322 -142.09 12.72 37.55
CA SER A 322 -143.08 13.32 38.46
C SER A 322 -144.34 13.90 37.77
N ILE A 323 -144.29 14.18 36.46
CA ILE A 323 -145.43 14.78 35.74
C ILE A 323 -146.52 13.72 35.47
N GLU A 324 -146.15 12.46 35.25
CA GLU A 324 -147.11 11.37 35.03
C GLU A 324 -147.97 11.10 36.28
N PHE A 325 -147.37 11.20 37.47
CA PHE A 325 -148.05 10.98 38.74
C PHE A 325 -149.06 12.10 39.08
N GLU A 326 -148.70 13.37 38.88
CA GLU A 326 -149.62 14.50 39.12
C GLU A 326 -150.78 14.53 38.13
N MET A 327 -150.55 14.12 36.87
CA MET A 327 -151.61 14.05 35.86
C MET A 327 -152.63 12.94 36.16
N GLN A 328 -152.20 11.82 36.77
CA GLN A 328 -153.07 10.74 37.20
C GLN A 328 -153.95 11.13 38.41
N ILE A 329 -153.40 11.90 39.36
CA ILE A 329 -154.17 12.46 40.49
C ILE A 329 -155.26 13.42 39.97
N ALA A 330 -154.92 14.27 39.01
CA ALA A 330 -155.89 15.19 38.40
C ALA A 330 -157.02 14.44 37.65
N GLN A 331 -156.70 13.36 36.92
CA GLN A 331 -157.70 12.53 36.26
C GLN A 331 -158.64 11.83 37.26
N CYS A 332 -158.12 11.27 38.35
CA CYS A 332 -158.93 10.67 39.41
C CYS A 332 -159.84 11.70 40.10
N ALA A 333 -159.36 12.92 40.35
CA ALA A 333 -160.16 13.99 40.94
C ALA A 333 -161.32 14.44 40.03
N VAL A 334 -161.07 14.54 38.72
CA VAL A 334 -162.11 14.87 37.73
C VAL A 334 -163.16 13.77 37.64
N ALA A 335 -162.74 12.49 37.61
CA ALA A 335 -163.65 11.36 37.56
C ALA A 335 -164.54 11.26 38.82
N ASN A 336 -163.97 11.49 40.01
CA ASN A 336 -164.73 11.53 41.26
C ASN A 336 -165.77 12.65 41.29
N ASN A 337 -165.41 13.85 40.83
CA ASN A 337 -166.34 14.98 40.79
C ASN A 337 -167.49 14.73 39.80
N GLN A 338 -167.23 14.09 38.66
CA GLN A 338 -168.29 13.70 37.72
C GLN A 338 -169.23 12.65 38.33
N SER A 339 -168.69 11.68 39.07
CA SER A 339 -169.49 10.67 39.78
C SER A 339 -170.37 11.28 40.88
N LEU A 340 -169.85 12.23 41.66
CA LEU A 340 -170.62 12.96 42.68
C LEU A 340 -171.74 13.82 42.08
N VAL A 341 -171.52 14.43 40.92
CA VAL A 341 -172.56 15.19 40.20
C VAL A 341 -173.65 14.27 39.63
N LEU A 342 -173.29 13.06 39.19
CA LEU A 342 -174.27 12.05 38.77
C LEU A 342 -175.09 11.57 39.98
N PHE A 343 -174.44 11.31 41.11
CA PHE A 343 -175.11 10.91 42.35
C PHE A 343 -176.10 11.98 42.85
N SER A 344 -175.74 13.27 42.77
CA SER A 344 -176.62 14.37 43.23
C SER A 344 -177.83 14.62 42.33
N LYS A 345 -177.85 14.06 41.12
CA LYS A 345 -178.99 14.15 40.18
C LYS A 345 -180.00 13.00 40.32
N LEU A 346 -179.71 11.99 41.13
CA LEU A 346 -180.65 10.90 41.42
C LEU A 346 -181.68 11.40 42.44
N SER A 347 -182.96 11.46 42.05
CA SER A 347 -184.05 11.98 42.88
C SER A 347 -184.79 10.91 43.70
N ASP A 348 -184.50 9.63 43.47
CA ASP A 348 -185.16 8.51 44.12
C ASP A 348 -184.21 7.74 45.06
N GLU A 349 -184.65 7.45 46.28
CA GLU A 349 -183.78 6.93 47.35
C GLU A 349 -183.39 5.46 47.14
N HIS A 350 -184.16 4.74 46.32
CA HIS A 350 -183.83 3.39 45.86
C HIS A 350 -182.69 3.39 44.82
N ASP A 351 -182.66 4.38 43.93
CA ASP A 351 -181.65 4.51 42.88
C ASP A 351 -180.29 4.97 43.43
N LYS A 352 -180.30 5.80 44.48
CA LYS A 352 -179.06 6.16 45.20
C LYS A 352 -178.40 4.95 45.87
N GLN A 353 -179.17 4.01 46.39
CA GLN A 353 -178.62 2.78 46.99
C GLN A 353 -178.06 1.81 45.95
N LEU A 354 -178.59 1.82 44.73
CA LEU A 354 -178.05 1.07 43.59
C LEU A 354 -176.76 1.71 43.02
N TYR A 355 -176.63 3.04 43.03
CA TYR A 355 -175.45 3.74 42.50
C TYR A 355 -174.21 3.62 43.41
N ILE A 356 -174.39 3.38 44.71
CA ILE A 356 -173.30 3.17 45.69
C ILE A 356 -172.80 1.71 45.72
N ARG A 357 -173.55 0.78 45.11
CA ARG A 357 -173.11 -0.62 44.89
C ARG A 357 -172.42 -0.76 43.55
#